data_AF-M4T0S8-F1
#
_entry.id   AF-M4T0S8-F1
#
_cell.length_a   1.000
_cell.length_b   1.000
_cell.length_c   1.000
_cell.angle_alpha   90.00
_cell.angle_beta   90.00
_cell.angle_gamma   90.00
#
_symmetry.space_group_name_H-M   'P 1'
#
loop_
_entity.id
_entity.type
_entity.pdbx_description
1 polymer ?
#
loop_
_entity_poly.entity_id
_entity_poly.type
_entity_poly.pdbx_seq_one_letter_code
_entity_poly.pdbx_strand_id
1 'polypeptide(L)'
;MLVSAVLFLFLLSTTEQASAVGDDDAKNLAELDALCDIVNLRQAKDTGLPAVQSVEATYEIIEALNMSLAHPDWAKQFPTKPPTGTDQEDPCKDNNELPQCHKQWQAHAKANIKAHSDAIRPGNKYIDDAKKRSAEGQAAALTLAAITAHAQHLAETHATDMKPAIDGAKARIDAYINKAVFGQDPAGKTAGARCKTPTGSTRQDICKDNNVGDSICTTLACVCSKSGDTMTADICSASTTQEVNPDTTPANYATAGSTLIAMCEKHGRPELTASAIRTAAGRPRQLWKTFATGGAIAVYLGTKGTAANCGKQANCACAEFSKFAKHKTTKVATATGYETNLEAAAQELEKTLAAGEQQKRVIAEMSTLKRKAETVFSHLLSTVPAQSRTGAKSTSTTGTGTPNQGCDKHTNKTVEECKTLDCDHDSKTKKCKAKAGTESTEGKGETPNAEGKKCSDKKNEAVCKDGCKWEGRECKDSSFIVSKKSALSMVAEFLSLVVFQHSKGFFSIS
;
A
#
# COMPACT_ATOMS: atom_id res chain seq x y z
N MET A 1 -53.95 -18.54 11.63
CA MET A 1 -54.68 -17.44 10.95
C MET A 1 -54.84 -16.30 11.94
N LEU A 2 -54.10 -15.21 11.75
CA LEU A 2 -54.43 -13.81 12.05
C LEU A 2 -53.11 -13.03 11.95
N VAL A 3 -52.91 -12.43 10.78
CA VAL A 3 -51.78 -11.55 10.45
C VAL A 3 -52.07 -10.19 11.08
N SER A 4 -51.27 -9.76 12.05
CA SER A 4 -51.31 -8.39 12.57
C SER A 4 -50.51 -7.48 11.64
N ALA A 5 -51.22 -6.58 10.97
CA ALA A 5 -50.63 -5.50 10.19
C ALA A 5 -50.12 -4.39 11.14
N VAL A 6 -48.82 -4.15 11.12
CA VAL A 6 -48.21 -2.97 11.76
C VAL A 6 -48.13 -1.86 10.72
N LEU A 7 -49.02 -0.87 10.87
CA LEU A 7 -49.05 0.35 10.08
C LEU A 7 -48.00 1.33 10.65
N PHE A 8 -46.84 1.45 10.00
CA PHE A 8 -45.87 2.49 10.31
C PHE A 8 -46.34 3.83 9.69
N LEU A 9 -46.88 4.72 10.51
CA LEU A 9 -47.03 6.14 10.17
C LEU A 9 -45.64 6.78 10.10
N PHE A 10 -45.15 7.06 8.89
CA PHE A 10 -44.07 8.02 8.68
C PHE A 10 -44.64 9.43 8.86
N LEU A 11 -44.36 10.07 10.00
CA LEU A 11 -44.48 11.52 10.13
C LEU A 11 -43.42 12.17 9.23
N LEU A 12 -43.83 12.64 8.05
CA LEU A 12 -43.11 13.62 7.27
C LEU A 12 -43.13 14.94 8.06
N SER A 13 -42.06 15.23 8.79
CA SER A 13 -41.78 16.58 9.29
C SER A 13 -41.49 17.48 8.10
N THR A 14 -42.51 18.18 7.60
CA THR A 14 -42.35 19.31 6.70
C THR A 14 -41.69 20.43 7.49
N THR A 15 -40.38 20.62 7.31
CA THR A 15 -39.74 21.87 7.70
C THR A 15 -40.31 22.97 6.80
N GLU A 16 -41.18 23.81 7.37
CA GLU A 16 -41.57 25.09 6.79
C GLU A 16 -40.29 25.91 6.55
N GLN A 17 -39.90 26.07 5.29
CA GLN A 17 -38.93 27.08 4.91
C GLN A 17 -39.62 28.44 4.98
N ALA A 18 -39.09 29.34 5.81
CA ALA A 18 -39.51 30.72 5.87
C ALA A 18 -39.40 31.34 4.46
N SER A 19 -40.55 31.69 3.89
CA SER A 19 -40.65 32.28 2.56
C SER A 19 -40.08 33.70 2.60
N ALA A 20 -38.94 33.91 1.94
CA ALA A 20 -38.53 35.25 1.55
C ALA A 20 -39.47 35.76 0.46
N VAL A 21 -39.76 37.06 0.50
CA VAL A 21 -40.69 37.75 -0.39
C VAL A 21 -40.25 37.61 -1.85
N GLY A 22 -41.08 36.95 -2.68
CA GLY A 22 -41.09 37.06 -4.15
C GLY A 22 -40.14 36.17 -4.96
N ASP A 23 -40.02 34.87 -4.65
CA ASP A 23 -39.21 33.89 -5.41
C ASP A 23 -40.07 32.95 -6.31
N ASP A 24 -41.27 33.37 -6.74
CA ASP A 24 -42.18 32.53 -7.55
C ASP A 24 -41.56 32.02 -8.87
N ASP A 25 -40.49 32.67 -9.33
CA ASP A 25 -39.73 32.31 -10.54
C ASP A 25 -38.44 31.51 -10.28
N ALA A 26 -38.05 31.26 -9.03
CA ALA A 26 -36.85 30.52 -8.67
C ALA A 26 -36.99 29.00 -8.90
N LYS A 27 -37.00 28.58 -10.15
CA LYS A 27 -37.31 27.19 -10.58
C LYS A 27 -36.12 26.25 -10.59
N ASN A 28 -34.88 26.77 -10.52
CA ASN A 28 -33.64 26.00 -10.65
C ASN A 28 -32.84 25.88 -9.34
N LEU A 29 -33.46 26.12 -8.17
CA LEU A 29 -32.76 26.06 -6.89
C LEU A 29 -32.19 24.66 -6.57
N ALA A 30 -32.93 23.59 -6.90
CA ALA A 30 -32.45 22.22 -6.70
C ALA A 30 -31.23 21.89 -7.58
N GLU A 31 -31.24 22.37 -8.82
CA GLU A 31 -30.11 22.24 -9.74
C GLU A 31 -28.90 23.06 -9.28
N LEU A 32 -29.14 24.28 -8.78
CA LEU A 32 -28.10 25.12 -8.18
C LEU A 32 -27.44 24.40 -6.99
N ASP A 33 -28.22 23.89 -6.05
CA ASP A 33 -27.72 23.17 -4.87
C ASP A 33 -26.87 21.96 -5.28
N ALA A 34 -27.36 21.15 -6.21
CA ALA A 34 -26.63 19.97 -6.69
C ALA A 34 -25.30 20.32 -7.38
N LEU A 35 -25.23 21.46 -8.08
CA LEU A 35 -24.00 21.95 -8.69
C LEU A 35 -23.05 22.58 -7.66
N CYS A 36 -23.59 23.31 -6.68
CA CYS A 36 -22.80 23.85 -5.58
C CYS A 36 -22.17 22.75 -4.72
N ASP A 37 -22.83 21.61 -4.51
CA ASP A 37 -22.23 20.46 -3.80
C ASP A 37 -20.90 20.01 -4.44
N ILE A 38 -20.82 20.01 -5.77
CA ILE A 38 -19.57 19.69 -6.48
C ILE A 38 -18.53 20.78 -6.26
N VAL A 39 -18.92 22.06 -6.31
CA VAL A 39 -18.01 23.19 -6.05
C VAL A 39 -17.45 23.12 -4.62
N ASN A 40 -18.28 22.75 -3.64
CA ASN A 40 -17.94 22.71 -2.23
C ASN A 40 -16.93 21.61 -1.89
N LEU A 41 -16.75 20.59 -2.73
CA LEU A 41 -15.66 19.63 -2.61
C LEU A 41 -14.28 20.30 -2.61
N ARG A 42 -14.14 21.47 -3.24
CA ARG A 42 -12.89 22.26 -3.21
C ARG A 42 -12.56 22.82 -1.83
N GLN A 43 -13.58 22.98 -0.99
CA GLN A 43 -13.46 23.45 0.38
C GLN A 43 -13.52 22.31 1.40
N ALA A 44 -13.50 21.06 0.92
CA ALA A 44 -13.60 19.89 1.76
C ALA A 44 -12.46 19.85 2.78
N LYS A 45 -12.80 19.40 3.99
CA LYS A 45 -11.82 19.21 5.06
C LYS A 45 -10.97 17.99 4.76
N ASP A 46 -9.67 18.13 4.94
CA ASP A 46 -8.66 17.12 4.64
C ASP A 46 -8.06 16.48 5.90
N THR A 47 -8.73 16.62 7.05
CA THR A 47 -8.30 16.06 8.35
C THR A 47 -8.12 14.53 8.34
N GLY A 48 -8.74 13.84 7.37
CA GLY A 48 -8.60 12.40 7.18
C GLY A 48 -7.41 11.97 6.30
N LEU A 49 -6.69 12.90 5.66
CA LEU A 49 -5.56 12.53 4.80
C LEU A 49 -4.33 12.13 5.63
N PRO A 50 -3.66 11.02 5.27
CA PRO A 50 -2.43 10.61 5.93
C PRO A 50 -1.30 11.60 5.65
N ALA A 51 -0.44 11.82 6.65
CA ALA A 51 0.83 12.51 6.48
C ALA A 51 1.95 11.49 6.20
N VAL A 52 2.92 11.89 5.37
CA VAL A 52 4.14 11.10 5.17
C VAL A 52 4.89 11.02 6.51
N GLN A 53 5.26 9.82 6.91
CA GLN A 53 6.08 9.55 8.08
C GLN A 53 7.34 8.82 7.65
N SER A 54 8.49 9.25 8.17
CA SER A 54 9.80 8.69 7.83
C SER A 54 10.05 7.37 8.55
N VAL A 55 10.63 6.40 7.84
CA VAL A 55 11.15 5.14 8.40
C VAL A 55 12.68 5.09 8.37
N GLU A 56 13.30 6.01 7.64
CA GLU A 56 14.73 6.09 7.37
C GLU A 56 15.55 6.18 8.66
N ALA A 57 15.16 7.05 9.60
CA ALA A 57 15.89 7.19 10.87
C ALA A 57 15.92 5.88 11.67
N THR A 58 14.84 5.10 11.63
CA THR A 58 14.76 3.80 12.32
C THR A 58 15.59 2.75 11.59
N TYR A 59 15.51 2.71 10.26
CA TYR A 59 16.34 1.83 9.42
C TYR A 59 17.84 2.08 9.65
N GLU A 60 18.28 3.34 9.64
CA GLU A 60 19.69 3.69 9.86
C GLU A 60 20.21 3.24 11.23
N ILE A 61 19.35 3.15 12.26
CA ILE A 61 19.74 2.59 13.56
C ILE A 61 19.97 1.08 13.44
N ILE A 62 19.07 0.36 12.76
CA ILE A 62 19.21 -1.09 12.53
C ILE A 62 20.50 -1.38 11.74
N GLU A 63 20.76 -0.61 10.68
CA GLU A 63 21.95 -0.72 9.86
C GLU A 63 23.24 -0.46 10.67
N ALA A 64 23.25 0.58 11.51
CA ALA A 64 24.38 0.87 12.38
C ALA A 64 24.63 -0.21 13.44
N LEU A 65 23.58 -0.83 13.98
CA LEU A 65 23.72 -1.99 14.87
C LEU A 65 24.32 -3.19 14.14
N ASN A 66 23.89 -3.45 12.91
CA ASN A 66 24.46 -4.50 12.06
C ASN A 66 25.95 -4.28 11.80
N MET A 67 26.31 -3.06 11.42
CA MET A 67 27.69 -2.65 11.23
C MET A 67 28.52 -2.78 12.52
N SER A 68 27.92 -2.51 13.69
CA SER A 68 28.58 -2.67 14.98
C SER A 68 28.96 -4.13 15.30
N LEU A 69 28.26 -5.11 14.73
CA LEU A 69 28.56 -6.56 14.87
C LEU A 69 29.37 -7.13 13.70
N ALA A 70 29.66 -6.33 12.68
CA ALA A 70 30.33 -6.82 11.50
C ALA A 70 31.74 -7.33 11.82
N HIS A 71 32.24 -8.25 10.98
CA HIS A 71 33.55 -8.83 11.17
C HIS A 71 34.62 -7.73 11.18
N PRO A 72 35.56 -7.71 12.15
CA PRO A 72 36.50 -6.59 12.31
C PRO A 72 37.33 -6.31 11.04
N ASP A 73 37.72 -7.36 10.31
CA ASP A 73 38.49 -7.20 9.06
C ASP A 73 37.69 -6.59 7.91
N TRP A 74 36.36 -6.68 7.96
CA TRP A 74 35.48 -6.01 7.00
C TRP A 74 35.19 -4.57 7.44
N ALA A 75 34.81 -4.37 8.71
CA ALA A 75 34.46 -3.04 9.24
C ALA A 75 35.62 -2.04 9.18
N LYS A 76 36.88 -2.49 9.32
CA LYS A 76 38.08 -1.63 9.23
C LYS A 76 38.31 -0.97 7.87
N GLN A 77 37.59 -1.42 6.83
CA GLN A 77 37.66 -0.83 5.48
C GLN A 77 36.86 0.48 5.37
N PHE A 78 36.07 0.80 6.39
CA PHE A 78 35.20 1.97 6.42
C PHE A 78 35.63 2.95 7.52
N PRO A 79 35.46 4.26 7.31
CA PRO A 79 35.77 5.26 8.32
C PRO A 79 34.88 5.11 9.56
N THR A 80 35.43 5.46 10.72
CA THR A 80 34.73 5.45 12.02
C THR A 80 34.31 6.83 12.49
N LYS A 81 34.79 7.88 11.81
CA LYS A 81 34.47 9.28 12.08
C LYS A 81 34.15 10.00 10.77
N PRO A 82 33.34 11.07 10.81
CA PRO A 82 33.16 11.92 9.64
C PRO A 82 34.50 12.44 9.12
N PRO A 83 34.69 12.57 7.81
CA PRO A 83 35.93 13.12 7.25
C PRO A 83 36.11 14.56 7.73
N THR A 84 37.33 14.89 8.17
CA THR A 84 37.76 16.26 8.43
C THR A 84 38.42 16.82 7.18
N GLY A 85 37.62 17.21 6.18
CA GLY A 85 38.10 17.71 4.88
C GLY A 85 37.45 17.01 3.68
N THR A 86 37.96 17.27 2.47
CA THR A 86 37.43 16.72 1.20
C THR A 86 37.96 15.33 0.84
N ASP A 87 38.93 14.82 1.60
CA ASP A 87 39.64 13.58 1.25
C ASP A 87 39.12 12.42 2.10
N GLN A 88 38.04 11.81 1.62
CA GLN A 88 37.67 10.46 2.02
C GLN A 88 38.25 9.52 0.97
N GLU A 89 39.19 8.64 1.37
CA GLU A 89 39.65 7.51 0.54
C GLU A 89 38.47 6.56 0.34
N ASP A 90 37.68 6.83 -0.69
CA ASP A 90 36.70 5.89 -1.22
C ASP A 90 37.42 5.04 -2.27
N PRO A 91 37.74 3.76 -1.96
CA PRO A 91 38.48 2.88 -2.85
C PRO A 91 37.69 2.50 -4.12
N CYS A 92 36.40 2.83 -4.19
CA CYS A 92 35.56 2.68 -5.38
C CYS A 92 35.44 3.99 -6.19
N LYS A 93 35.99 5.13 -5.75
CA LYS A 93 35.77 6.46 -6.35
C LYS A 93 36.25 6.58 -7.80
N ASP A 94 37.37 5.95 -8.13
CA ASP A 94 37.98 6.01 -9.46
C ASP A 94 37.52 4.85 -10.38
N ASN A 95 36.64 3.98 -9.88
CA ASN A 95 36.17 2.82 -10.63
C ASN A 95 34.85 3.12 -11.35
N ASN A 96 34.95 3.71 -12.54
CA ASN A 96 33.80 4.00 -13.41
C ASN A 96 33.05 2.74 -13.92
N GLU A 97 33.62 1.54 -13.77
CA GLU A 97 33.01 0.29 -14.22
C GLU A 97 32.06 -0.33 -13.19
N LEU A 98 32.06 0.14 -11.93
CA LEU A 98 31.18 -0.34 -10.87
C LEU A 98 30.54 0.81 -10.07
N PRO A 99 29.60 1.59 -10.66
CA PRO A 99 28.87 2.66 -9.96
C PRO A 99 28.18 2.18 -8.67
N GLN A 100 27.78 0.90 -8.63
CA GLN A 100 27.17 0.26 -7.48
C GLN A 100 28.16 0.06 -6.31
N CYS A 101 29.46 -0.15 -6.59
CA CYS A 101 30.52 -0.23 -5.58
C CYS A 101 30.59 1.06 -4.77
N HIS A 102 30.67 2.19 -5.49
CA HIS A 102 30.72 3.52 -4.87
C HIS A 102 29.52 3.77 -3.95
N LYS A 103 28.30 3.51 -4.44
CA LYS A 103 27.07 3.69 -3.67
C LYS A 103 27.01 2.79 -2.42
N GLN A 104 27.38 1.52 -2.56
CA GLN A 104 27.40 0.58 -1.44
C GLN A 104 28.48 0.93 -0.42
N TRP A 105 29.67 1.32 -0.89
CA TRP A 105 30.76 1.74 -0.01
C TRP A 105 30.36 2.97 0.81
N GLN A 106 29.75 3.97 0.18
CA GLN A 106 29.24 5.16 0.89
C GLN A 106 28.17 4.81 1.93
N ALA A 107 27.25 3.91 1.61
CA ALA A 107 26.23 3.44 2.56
C ALA A 107 26.88 2.77 3.78
N HIS A 108 27.82 1.85 3.55
CA HIS A 108 28.56 1.18 4.61
C HIS A 108 29.46 2.15 5.42
N ALA A 109 30.09 3.12 4.78
CA ALA A 109 30.85 4.17 5.46
C ALA A 109 29.96 4.99 6.40
N LYS A 110 28.78 5.43 5.92
CA LYS A 110 27.80 6.15 6.74
C LYS A 110 27.34 5.31 7.93
N ALA A 111 27.02 4.03 7.69
CA ALA A 111 26.62 3.10 8.74
C ALA A 111 27.73 2.89 9.78
N ASN A 112 29.00 2.80 9.36
CA ASN A 112 30.13 2.59 10.26
C ASN A 112 30.44 3.82 11.10
N ILE A 113 30.36 5.02 10.53
CA ILE A 113 30.43 6.27 11.30
C ILE A 113 29.31 6.30 12.35
N LYS A 114 28.08 5.95 11.97
CA LYS A 114 26.93 5.93 12.88
C LYS A 114 27.07 4.86 13.97
N ALA A 115 27.61 3.68 13.65
CA ALA A 115 27.92 2.62 14.61
C ALA A 115 28.90 3.08 15.72
N HIS A 116 29.75 4.06 15.42
CA HIS A 116 30.74 4.64 16.34
C HIS A 116 30.27 5.92 17.03
N SER A 117 29.08 6.45 16.69
CA SER A 117 28.48 7.58 17.39
C SER A 117 27.88 7.17 18.74
N ASP A 118 27.96 8.08 19.72
CA ASP A 118 27.33 7.90 21.02
C ASP A 118 25.79 7.78 20.88
N ALA A 119 25.17 6.97 21.74
CA ALA A 119 23.72 6.72 21.83
C ALA A 119 23.06 5.77 20.81
N ILE A 120 23.79 5.23 19.82
CA ILE A 120 23.22 4.25 18.87
C ILE A 120 23.20 2.82 19.42
N ARG A 121 24.23 2.45 20.19
CA ARG A 121 24.37 1.11 20.76
C ARG A 121 23.62 1.04 22.11
N PRO A 122 22.91 -0.07 22.41
CA PRO A 122 22.35 -0.31 23.73
C PRO A 122 23.38 -0.08 24.85
N GLY A 123 23.08 0.87 25.74
CA GLY A 123 23.96 1.27 26.85
C GLY A 123 25.30 1.88 26.43
N ASN A 124 25.44 2.33 25.18
CA ASN A 124 26.69 2.81 24.56
C ASN A 124 27.87 1.82 24.68
N LYS A 125 27.59 0.52 24.71
CA LYS A 125 28.62 -0.51 24.92
C LYS A 125 29.19 -1.03 23.60
N TYR A 126 30.50 -1.24 23.58
CA TYR A 126 31.21 -1.90 22.48
C TYR A 126 31.27 -3.41 22.73
N ILE A 127 31.21 -4.20 21.64
CA ILE A 127 31.50 -5.63 21.66
C ILE A 127 32.91 -5.81 21.12
N ASP A 128 33.80 -6.41 21.92
CA ASP A 128 35.20 -6.59 21.56
C ASP A 128 35.40 -7.51 20.34
N ASP A 129 36.54 -7.37 19.68
CA ASP A 129 36.83 -8.08 18.44
C ASP A 129 36.93 -9.60 18.62
N ALA A 130 37.37 -10.09 19.78
CA ALA A 130 37.41 -11.53 20.05
C ALA A 130 35.99 -12.10 20.14
N LYS A 131 35.08 -11.38 20.79
CA LYS A 131 33.68 -11.73 20.86
C LYS A 131 32.96 -11.63 19.52
N LYS A 132 33.28 -10.65 18.68
CA LYS A 132 32.79 -10.59 17.29
C LYS A 132 33.23 -11.80 16.46
N ARG A 133 34.45 -12.29 16.67
CA ARG A 133 35.01 -13.48 15.97
C ARG A 133 34.54 -14.83 16.55
N SER A 134 33.92 -14.84 17.73
CA SER A 134 33.37 -16.05 18.35
C SER A 134 32.19 -16.63 17.54
N ALA A 135 31.85 -17.89 17.78
CA ALA A 135 30.69 -18.53 17.14
C ALA A 135 29.38 -17.79 17.48
N GLU A 136 29.23 -17.34 18.72
CA GLU A 136 28.09 -16.56 19.19
C GLU A 136 28.03 -15.19 18.50
N GLY A 137 29.19 -14.54 18.33
CA GLY A 137 29.31 -13.27 17.61
C GLY A 137 28.93 -13.39 16.14
N GLN A 138 29.42 -14.42 15.45
CA GLN A 138 29.08 -14.68 14.05
C GLN A 138 27.59 -15.03 13.89
N ALA A 139 27.01 -15.82 14.80
CA ALA A 139 25.58 -16.13 14.77
C ALA A 139 24.69 -14.88 15.00
N ALA A 140 25.10 -14.01 15.93
CA ALA A 140 24.41 -12.74 16.16
C ALA A 140 24.52 -11.80 14.95
N ALA A 141 25.70 -11.71 14.34
CA ALA A 141 25.91 -10.92 13.12
C ALA A 141 25.03 -11.40 11.96
N LEU A 142 24.93 -12.72 11.73
CA LEU A 142 24.05 -13.28 10.71
C LEU A 142 22.56 -12.97 10.99
N THR A 143 22.14 -13.11 12.24
CA THR A 143 20.76 -12.79 12.65
C THR A 143 20.45 -11.31 12.42
N LEU A 144 21.38 -10.44 12.79
CA LEU A 144 21.22 -8.99 12.65
C LEU A 144 21.28 -8.55 11.18
N ALA A 145 22.08 -9.21 10.35
CA ALA A 145 22.11 -9.00 8.91
C ALA A 145 20.76 -9.35 8.28
N ALA A 146 20.12 -10.46 8.69
CA ALA A 146 18.78 -10.82 8.22
C ALA A 146 17.71 -9.80 8.62
N ILE A 147 17.77 -9.29 9.87
CA ILE A 147 16.88 -8.21 10.33
C ILE A 147 17.10 -6.94 9.50
N THR A 148 18.35 -6.61 9.20
CA THR A 148 18.73 -5.42 8.42
C THR A 148 18.26 -5.51 6.98
N ALA A 149 18.40 -6.67 6.34
CA ALA A 149 17.89 -6.91 4.99
C ALA A 149 16.36 -6.74 4.92
N HIS A 150 15.63 -7.24 5.93
CA HIS A 150 14.19 -7.04 6.01
C HIS A 150 13.83 -5.55 6.21
N ALA A 151 14.53 -4.87 7.12
CA ALA A 151 14.33 -3.45 7.35
C ALA A 151 14.62 -2.62 6.08
N GLN A 152 15.67 -2.97 5.33
CA GLN A 152 15.99 -2.33 4.06
C GLN A 152 14.84 -2.47 3.06
N HIS A 153 14.31 -3.68 2.88
CA HIS A 153 13.19 -3.92 1.98
C HIS A 153 11.97 -3.05 2.34
N LEU A 154 11.64 -2.97 3.64
CA LEU A 154 10.55 -2.13 4.12
C LEU A 154 10.79 -0.63 3.88
N ALA A 155 12.03 -0.16 4.07
CA ALA A 155 12.40 1.22 3.78
C ALA A 155 12.30 1.53 2.28
N GLU A 156 12.72 0.60 1.43
CA GLU A 156 12.59 0.73 -0.03
C GLU A 156 11.12 0.76 -0.46
N THR A 157 10.29 -0.18 -0.01
CA THR A 157 8.85 -0.18 -0.32
C THR A 157 8.14 1.09 0.16
N HIS A 158 8.50 1.59 1.34
CA HIS A 158 7.97 2.86 1.83
C HIS A 158 8.33 4.02 0.89
N ALA A 159 9.60 4.10 0.48
CA ALA A 159 10.09 5.16 -0.39
C ALA A 159 9.52 5.11 -1.82
N THR A 160 9.32 3.91 -2.39
CA THR A 160 8.87 3.75 -3.78
C THR A 160 7.36 3.75 -3.94
N ASP A 161 6.62 3.14 -3.00
CA ASP A 161 5.22 2.82 -3.22
C ASP A 161 4.29 3.69 -2.35
N MET A 162 4.69 3.94 -1.10
CA MET A 162 3.82 4.59 -0.11
C MET A 162 4.03 6.11 -0.09
N LYS A 163 5.29 6.55 0.01
CA LYS A 163 5.60 7.98 0.06
C LYS A 163 5.06 8.74 -1.15
N PRO A 164 5.25 8.31 -2.42
CA PRO A 164 4.72 9.05 -3.56
C PRO A 164 3.18 9.08 -3.63
N ALA A 165 2.51 8.06 -3.09
CA ALA A 165 1.06 8.02 -3.03
C ALA A 165 0.45 8.96 -1.97
N ILE A 166 1.22 9.31 -0.94
CA ILE A 166 0.80 10.21 0.15
C ILE A 166 1.29 11.64 -0.10
N ASP A 167 2.56 11.78 -0.48
CA ASP A 167 3.22 13.06 -0.69
C ASP A 167 2.56 13.83 -1.84
N GLY A 168 2.14 15.06 -1.59
CA GLY A 168 1.42 15.88 -2.58
C GLY A 168 0.03 15.37 -2.98
N ALA A 169 -0.54 14.36 -2.29
CA ALA A 169 -1.83 13.78 -2.65
C ALA A 169 -2.97 14.81 -2.69
N LYS A 170 -3.05 15.69 -1.68
CA LYS A 170 -4.07 16.75 -1.63
C LYS A 170 -4.07 17.62 -2.88
N ALA A 171 -2.88 18.04 -3.34
CA ALA A 171 -2.75 18.86 -4.55
C ALA A 171 -3.22 18.10 -5.80
N ARG A 172 -2.96 16.79 -5.91
CA ARG A 172 -3.45 15.97 -7.02
C ARG A 172 -4.97 15.80 -7.00
N ILE A 173 -5.54 15.53 -5.83
CA ILE A 173 -7.00 15.44 -5.63
C ILE A 173 -7.65 16.79 -5.99
N ASP A 174 -7.11 17.89 -5.49
CA ASP A 174 -7.59 19.24 -5.79
C ASP A 174 -7.49 19.57 -7.27
N ALA A 175 -6.42 19.14 -7.96
CA ALA A 175 -6.27 19.36 -9.40
C ALA A 175 -7.41 18.71 -10.20
N TYR A 176 -7.80 17.48 -9.84
CA TYR A 176 -8.94 16.81 -10.46
C TYR A 176 -10.28 17.51 -10.15
N ILE A 177 -10.53 17.87 -8.89
CA ILE A 177 -11.76 18.59 -8.50
C ILE A 177 -11.82 19.96 -9.20
N ASN A 178 -10.71 20.70 -9.23
CA ASN A 178 -10.59 21.97 -9.92
C ASN A 178 -10.87 21.83 -11.41
N LYS A 179 -10.33 20.80 -12.06
CA LYS A 179 -10.57 20.55 -13.48
C LYS A 179 -12.03 20.21 -13.77
N ALA A 180 -12.71 19.47 -12.88
CA ALA A 180 -14.15 19.23 -12.97
C ALA A 180 -14.96 20.54 -12.84
N VAL A 181 -14.60 21.38 -11.87
CA VAL A 181 -15.32 22.62 -11.58
C VAL A 181 -15.10 23.66 -12.67
N PHE A 182 -13.86 23.91 -13.05
CA PHE A 182 -13.48 25.01 -13.94
C PHE A 182 -13.33 24.60 -15.41
N GLY A 183 -13.32 23.30 -15.73
CA GLY A 183 -13.00 22.78 -17.06
C GLY A 183 -11.53 22.92 -17.48
N GLN A 184 -10.68 23.42 -16.58
CA GLN A 184 -9.25 23.65 -16.77
C GLN A 184 -8.55 23.75 -15.41
N ASP A 185 -7.21 23.79 -15.41
CA ASP A 185 -6.45 24.14 -14.21
C ASP A 185 -6.58 25.66 -13.93
N PRO A 186 -7.08 26.08 -12.74
CA PRO A 186 -7.18 27.49 -12.37
C PRO A 186 -5.86 28.09 -11.84
N ALA A 187 -4.79 27.30 -11.68
CA ALA A 187 -3.52 27.79 -11.16
C ALA A 187 -2.98 28.97 -11.98
N GLY A 188 -2.56 30.04 -11.29
CA GLY A 188 -2.05 31.26 -11.91
C GLY A 188 -3.11 32.15 -12.59
N LYS A 189 -4.41 31.81 -12.49
CA LYS A 189 -5.50 32.61 -13.07
C LYS A 189 -6.15 33.52 -12.04
N THR A 190 -6.57 34.71 -12.48
CA THR A 190 -7.38 35.62 -11.65
C THR A 190 -8.77 35.04 -11.40
N ALA A 191 -9.46 35.50 -10.34
CA ALA A 191 -10.73 34.92 -9.91
C ALA A 191 -11.80 34.82 -11.03
N GLY A 192 -11.89 35.82 -11.91
CA GLY A 192 -12.81 35.84 -13.05
C GLY A 192 -12.36 35.06 -14.29
N ALA A 193 -11.11 34.59 -14.32
CA ALA A 193 -10.54 33.81 -15.43
C ALA A 193 -10.36 32.32 -15.08
N ARG A 194 -10.80 31.89 -13.89
CA ARG A 194 -10.67 30.49 -13.45
C ARG A 194 -11.45 29.55 -14.34
N CYS A 195 -12.68 29.92 -14.71
CA CYS A 195 -13.52 29.14 -15.61
C CYS A 195 -12.95 29.09 -17.03
N LYS A 196 -12.93 27.90 -17.63
CA LYS A 196 -12.63 27.73 -19.05
C LYS A 196 -13.74 28.39 -19.86
N THR A 197 -13.35 29.25 -20.80
CA THR A 197 -14.28 29.85 -21.75
C THR A 197 -14.89 28.75 -22.63
N PRO A 198 -16.23 28.60 -22.64
CA PRO A 198 -16.89 27.65 -23.54
C PRO A 198 -16.74 28.10 -25.00
N THR A 199 -17.08 27.22 -25.95
CA THR A 199 -17.07 27.55 -27.38
C THR A 199 -18.49 27.71 -27.92
N GLY A 200 -18.63 28.36 -29.08
CA GLY A 200 -19.92 28.61 -29.74
C GLY A 200 -20.20 30.10 -29.91
N SER A 201 -21.27 30.42 -30.63
CA SER A 201 -21.70 31.80 -30.91
C SER A 201 -23.15 32.06 -30.53
N THR A 202 -23.86 31.05 -30.03
CA THR A 202 -25.23 31.15 -29.52
C THR A 202 -25.32 30.50 -28.15
N ARG A 203 -26.29 30.92 -27.32
CA ARG A 203 -26.58 30.24 -26.06
C ARG A 203 -26.80 28.73 -26.25
N GLN A 204 -27.48 28.35 -27.34
CA GLN A 204 -27.77 26.95 -27.65
C GLN A 204 -26.48 26.13 -27.85
N ASP A 205 -25.46 26.71 -28.48
CA ASP A 205 -24.16 26.03 -28.69
C ASP A 205 -23.29 26.06 -27.43
N ILE A 206 -23.32 27.17 -26.70
CA ILE A 206 -22.56 27.36 -25.46
C ILE A 206 -23.07 26.44 -24.35
N CYS A 207 -24.38 26.32 -24.19
CA CYS A 207 -25.01 25.56 -23.11
C CYS A 207 -25.30 24.10 -23.45
N LYS A 208 -24.39 23.46 -24.18
CA LYS A 208 -24.61 22.13 -24.74
C LYS A 208 -23.40 21.20 -24.69
N ASP A 209 -23.70 19.94 -24.39
CA ASP A 209 -22.84 18.77 -24.43
C ASP A 209 -21.49 19.02 -23.75
N ASN A 210 -20.36 18.96 -24.47
CA ASN A 210 -19.03 19.07 -23.87
C ASN A 210 -18.83 20.39 -23.10
N ASN A 211 -19.42 21.50 -23.54
CA ASN A 211 -19.24 22.78 -22.86
C ASN A 211 -19.74 22.74 -21.41
N VAL A 212 -20.87 22.07 -21.17
CA VAL A 212 -21.48 21.90 -19.84
C VAL A 212 -21.00 20.61 -19.15
N GLY A 213 -20.77 19.55 -19.92
CA GLY A 213 -20.24 18.27 -19.44
C GLY A 213 -18.79 18.32 -18.96
N ASP A 214 -17.97 19.24 -19.47
CA ASP A 214 -16.57 19.32 -19.06
C ASP A 214 -16.35 20.35 -17.95
N SER A 215 -17.35 21.18 -17.62
CA SER A 215 -17.19 22.37 -16.77
C SER A 215 -18.45 22.67 -15.97
N ILE A 216 -18.35 22.56 -14.63
CA ILE A 216 -19.42 23.01 -13.72
C ILE A 216 -19.62 24.52 -13.83
N CYS A 217 -18.58 25.32 -14.08
CA CYS A 217 -18.72 26.76 -14.35
C CYS A 217 -19.76 27.03 -15.45
N THR A 218 -19.59 26.37 -16.60
CA THR A 218 -20.47 26.57 -17.74
C THR A 218 -21.87 26.06 -17.42
N THR A 219 -21.97 24.91 -16.73
CA THR A 219 -23.26 24.37 -16.30
C THR A 219 -24.00 25.32 -15.37
N LEU A 220 -23.34 25.85 -14.34
CA LEU A 220 -23.89 26.86 -13.43
C LEU A 220 -24.35 28.10 -14.19
N ALA A 221 -23.50 28.65 -15.06
CA ALA A 221 -23.87 29.80 -15.88
C ALA A 221 -25.07 29.51 -16.79
N CYS A 222 -25.18 28.30 -17.34
CA CYS A 222 -26.30 27.92 -18.21
C CYS A 222 -27.60 27.62 -17.46
N VAL A 223 -27.52 27.16 -16.21
CA VAL A 223 -28.70 26.87 -15.38
C VAL A 223 -29.19 28.12 -14.66
N CYS A 224 -28.29 29.05 -14.33
CA CYS A 224 -28.60 30.23 -13.51
C CYS A 224 -28.32 31.56 -14.22
N SER A 225 -28.39 31.61 -15.56
CA SER A 225 -28.34 32.89 -16.28
C SER A 225 -29.67 33.27 -16.90
N LYS A 226 -29.83 34.59 -16.99
CA LYS A 226 -30.86 35.28 -17.73
C LYS A 226 -30.19 36.19 -18.77
N SER A 227 -30.94 36.65 -19.77
CA SER A 227 -30.36 37.45 -20.87
C SER A 227 -31.38 38.29 -21.60
N GLY A 228 -31.18 39.61 -21.52
CA GLY A 228 -31.97 40.61 -22.20
C GLY A 228 -33.47 40.47 -21.91
N ASP A 229 -34.31 40.96 -22.83
CA ASP A 229 -35.76 41.07 -22.57
C ASP A 229 -36.54 39.76 -22.80
N THR A 230 -35.87 38.69 -23.26
CA THR A 230 -36.52 37.40 -23.52
C THR A 230 -36.43 36.48 -22.31
N MET A 231 -35.25 36.39 -21.70
CA MET A 231 -35.00 35.58 -20.50
C MET A 231 -34.89 36.53 -19.32
N THR A 232 -36.01 36.95 -18.74
CA THR A 232 -36.06 37.98 -17.70
C THR A 232 -36.20 37.44 -16.28
N ALA A 233 -36.67 36.20 -16.13
CA ALA A 233 -36.92 35.57 -14.85
C ALA A 233 -35.63 35.29 -14.05
N ASP A 234 -35.67 35.55 -12.74
CA ASP A 234 -34.61 35.21 -11.80
C ASP A 234 -34.69 33.73 -11.40
N ILE A 235 -34.32 32.86 -12.35
CA ILE A 235 -34.54 31.42 -12.31
C ILE A 235 -33.85 30.67 -11.15
N CYS A 236 -32.77 31.23 -10.60
CA CYS A 236 -32.04 30.70 -9.45
C CYS A 236 -32.16 31.59 -8.21
N SER A 237 -33.20 32.42 -8.13
CA SER A 237 -33.41 33.55 -7.21
C SER A 237 -32.79 34.87 -7.67
N ALA A 238 -33.33 35.97 -7.13
CA ALA A 238 -32.90 37.34 -7.43
C ALA A 238 -31.43 37.61 -7.07
N SER A 239 -30.91 36.94 -6.02
CA SER A 239 -29.52 37.12 -5.57
C SER A 239 -28.50 36.32 -6.36
N THR A 240 -28.95 35.29 -7.08
CA THR A 240 -28.04 34.30 -7.68
C THR A 240 -28.09 34.32 -9.19
N THR A 241 -29.22 34.65 -9.80
CA THR A 241 -29.35 34.67 -11.26
C THR A 241 -28.41 35.70 -11.88
N GLN A 242 -27.58 35.27 -12.82
CA GLN A 242 -26.59 36.12 -13.48
C GLN A 242 -27.13 36.67 -14.80
N GLU A 243 -26.93 37.96 -15.04
CA GLU A 243 -27.18 38.55 -16.36
C GLU A 243 -26.02 38.19 -17.31
N VAL A 244 -26.34 37.54 -18.43
CA VAL A 244 -25.37 37.22 -19.48
C VAL A 244 -25.80 37.95 -20.75
N ASN A 245 -25.25 39.14 -20.95
CA ASN A 245 -25.54 39.98 -22.11
C ASN A 245 -24.23 40.53 -22.74
N PRO A 246 -24.00 40.31 -24.05
CA PRO A 246 -24.77 39.46 -24.96
C PRO A 246 -24.61 37.96 -24.64
N ASP A 247 -25.68 37.18 -24.85
CA ASP A 247 -25.71 35.72 -24.67
C ASP A 247 -24.96 34.93 -25.76
N THR A 248 -24.46 35.65 -26.76
CA THR A 248 -23.63 35.13 -27.85
C THR A 248 -22.13 35.19 -27.56
N THR A 249 -21.71 35.80 -26.44
CA THR A 249 -20.30 35.93 -26.05
C THR A 249 -19.92 34.87 -25.01
N PRO A 250 -19.11 33.85 -25.35
CA PRO A 250 -18.77 32.76 -24.43
C PRO A 250 -18.06 33.21 -23.15
N ALA A 251 -17.25 34.27 -23.22
CA ALA A 251 -16.54 34.82 -22.05
C ALA A 251 -17.48 35.32 -20.94
N ASN A 252 -18.70 35.73 -21.31
CA ASN A 252 -19.70 36.17 -20.33
C ASN A 252 -20.20 35.01 -19.48
N TYR A 253 -20.30 33.80 -20.05
CA TYR A 253 -20.66 32.58 -19.29
C TYR A 253 -19.54 32.16 -18.34
N ALA A 254 -18.27 32.29 -18.76
CA ALA A 254 -17.14 32.02 -17.87
C ALA A 254 -17.11 33.00 -16.68
N THR A 255 -17.45 34.27 -16.92
CA THR A 255 -17.56 35.30 -15.88
C THR A 255 -18.72 35.00 -14.93
N ALA A 256 -19.92 34.77 -15.46
CA ALA A 256 -21.11 34.40 -14.67
C ALA A 256 -20.88 33.13 -13.83
N GLY A 257 -20.30 32.10 -14.42
CA GLY A 257 -19.94 30.85 -13.74
C GLY A 257 -18.93 31.09 -12.61
N SER A 258 -17.94 31.97 -12.81
CA SER A 258 -16.96 32.31 -11.78
C SER A 258 -17.61 33.01 -10.58
N THR A 259 -18.58 33.89 -10.81
CA THR A 259 -19.38 34.54 -9.75
C THR A 259 -20.21 33.52 -8.98
N LEU A 260 -20.89 32.61 -9.68
CA LEU A 260 -21.69 31.55 -9.06
C LEU A 260 -20.84 30.58 -8.22
N ILE A 261 -19.65 30.24 -8.69
CA ILE A 261 -18.69 29.43 -7.91
C ILE A 261 -18.29 30.15 -6.62
N ALA A 262 -17.96 31.43 -6.69
CA ALA A 262 -17.60 32.21 -5.50
C ALA A 262 -18.76 32.33 -4.51
N MET A 263 -20.00 32.25 -4.98
CA MET A 263 -21.17 32.11 -4.12
C MET A 263 -21.22 30.73 -3.47
N CYS A 264 -21.16 29.64 -4.26
CA CYS A 264 -21.20 28.27 -3.72
C CYS A 264 -20.11 28.04 -2.66
N GLU A 265 -18.87 28.51 -2.91
CA GLU A 265 -17.71 28.38 -2.02
C GLU A 265 -17.94 28.94 -0.59
N LYS A 266 -18.97 29.78 -0.37
CA LYS A 266 -19.34 30.29 0.95
C LYS A 266 -20.16 29.30 1.78
N HIS A 267 -20.65 28.22 1.18
CA HIS A 267 -21.56 27.28 1.80
C HIS A 267 -20.91 25.91 2.01
N GLY A 268 -20.77 25.49 3.27
CA GLY A 268 -20.40 24.12 3.62
C GLY A 268 -18.93 23.75 3.34
N ARG A 269 -18.40 22.86 4.17
CA ARG A 269 -17.07 22.26 4.00
C ARG A 269 -17.23 20.76 4.27
N PRO A 270 -17.62 19.98 3.25
CA PRO A 270 -17.88 18.56 3.44
C PRO A 270 -16.61 17.84 3.89
N GLU A 271 -16.77 16.67 4.49
CA GLU A 271 -15.61 15.79 4.73
C GLU A 271 -15.13 15.21 3.40
N LEU A 272 -13.81 15.24 3.17
CA LEU A 272 -13.22 14.68 1.96
C LEU A 272 -13.24 13.16 2.02
N THR A 273 -14.25 12.54 1.38
CA THR A 273 -14.37 11.08 1.24
C THR A 273 -14.68 10.70 -0.20
N ALA A 274 -14.24 9.51 -0.63
CA ALA A 274 -14.51 9.02 -1.98
C ALA A 274 -16.02 8.89 -2.24
N SER A 275 -16.78 8.49 -1.22
CA SER A 275 -18.25 8.46 -1.27
C SER A 275 -18.84 9.86 -1.46
N ALA A 276 -18.39 10.86 -0.71
CA ALA A 276 -18.91 12.23 -0.86
C ALA A 276 -18.64 12.79 -2.26
N ILE A 277 -17.44 12.55 -2.82
CA ILE A 277 -17.09 12.94 -4.19
C ILE A 277 -18.03 12.28 -5.21
N ARG A 278 -18.20 10.95 -5.13
CA ARG A 278 -19.06 10.20 -6.07
C ARG A 278 -20.53 10.57 -5.93
N THR A 279 -21.02 10.79 -4.71
CA THR A 279 -22.39 11.26 -4.45
C THR A 279 -22.61 12.62 -5.11
N ALA A 280 -21.73 13.59 -4.87
CA ALA A 280 -21.83 14.92 -5.48
C ALA A 280 -21.78 14.84 -7.02
N ALA A 281 -20.90 14.03 -7.59
CA ALA A 281 -20.79 13.83 -9.04
C ALA A 281 -22.09 13.28 -9.67
N GLY A 282 -22.81 12.41 -8.94
CA GLY A 282 -24.03 11.76 -9.43
C GLY A 282 -25.30 12.61 -9.29
N ARG A 283 -25.36 13.57 -8.35
CA ARG A 283 -26.59 14.36 -8.09
C ARG A 283 -27.12 15.11 -9.33
N PRO A 284 -26.30 15.82 -10.13
CA PRO A 284 -26.82 16.52 -11.31
C PRO A 284 -27.50 15.57 -12.31
N ARG A 285 -26.97 14.36 -12.49
CA ARG A 285 -27.55 13.36 -13.40
C ARG A 285 -28.93 12.89 -12.95
N GLN A 286 -29.18 12.83 -11.64
CA GLN A 286 -30.50 12.48 -11.09
C GLN A 286 -31.55 13.56 -11.35
N LEU A 287 -31.13 14.80 -11.61
CA LEU A 287 -31.99 15.93 -11.94
C LEU A 287 -32.18 16.13 -13.45
N TRP A 288 -31.56 15.29 -14.27
CA TRP A 288 -31.74 15.38 -15.72
C TRP A 288 -33.18 15.10 -16.13
N LYS A 289 -33.70 15.99 -16.96
CA LYS A 289 -35.04 15.93 -17.55
C LYS A 289 -34.90 15.65 -19.04
N THR A 290 -35.92 15.05 -19.61
CA THR A 290 -36.06 14.89 -21.07
C THR A 290 -37.08 15.89 -21.58
N PHE A 291 -36.88 16.36 -22.81
CA PHE A 291 -37.87 17.15 -23.51
C PHE A 291 -37.89 16.77 -24.98
N ALA A 292 -39.09 16.55 -25.52
CA ALA A 292 -39.28 16.16 -26.91
C ALA A 292 -40.24 17.15 -27.59
N THR A 293 -39.87 17.63 -28.78
CA THR A 293 -40.70 18.50 -29.62
C THR A 293 -40.30 18.38 -31.07
N GLY A 294 -41.27 18.26 -31.98
CA GLY A 294 -41.03 18.23 -33.42
C GLY A 294 -40.08 17.11 -33.89
N GLY A 295 -40.08 15.96 -33.20
CA GLY A 295 -39.17 14.84 -33.48
C GLY A 295 -37.75 14.99 -32.91
N ALA A 296 -37.40 16.14 -32.33
CA ALA A 296 -36.17 16.32 -31.58
C ALA A 296 -36.39 15.94 -30.10
N ILE A 297 -35.42 15.26 -29.50
CA ILE A 297 -35.36 14.98 -28.06
C ILE A 297 -34.11 15.66 -27.52
N ALA A 298 -34.17 16.26 -26.33
CA ALA A 298 -33.02 16.75 -25.59
C ALA A 298 -33.04 16.21 -24.16
N VAL A 299 -31.86 15.96 -23.60
CA VAL A 299 -31.68 15.76 -22.16
C VAL A 299 -31.00 17.00 -21.60
N TYR A 300 -31.53 17.53 -20.51
CA TYR A 300 -31.06 18.78 -19.94
C TYR A 300 -31.17 18.80 -18.41
N LEU A 301 -30.39 19.69 -17.80
CA LEU A 301 -30.50 20.11 -16.41
C LEU A 301 -31.10 21.52 -16.37
N GLY A 302 -32.05 21.78 -15.47
CA GLY A 302 -32.68 23.10 -15.27
C GLY A 302 -34.13 23.17 -15.77
N THR A 303 -34.52 24.36 -16.24
CA THR A 303 -35.89 24.70 -16.66
C THR A 303 -35.96 24.81 -18.18
N LYS A 304 -36.90 24.07 -18.78
CA LYS A 304 -37.13 24.03 -20.24
C LYS A 304 -37.87 25.27 -20.74
N GLY A 305 -37.60 25.61 -21.99
CA GLY A 305 -38.47 26.46 -22.80
C GLY A 305 -39.48 25.66 -23.62
N THR A 306 -39.85 26.19 -24.77
CA THR A 306 -40.78 25.57 -25.73
C THR A 306 -40.08 24.77 -26.82
N ALA A 307 -38.80 25.06 -27.12
CA ALA A 307 -38.01 24.29 -28.07
C ALA A 307 -37.10 23.28 -27.38
N ALA A 308 -36.76 22.19 -28.09
CA ALA A 308 -35.97 21.08 -27.55
C ALA A 308 -34.46 21.36 -27.55
N ASN A 309 -34.08 22.46 -26.93
CA ASN A 309 -32.71 22.93 -26.75
C ASN A 309 -32.61 23.96 -25.62
N CYS A 310 -31.39 24.29 -25.22
CA CYS A 310 -31.10 25.32 -24.22
C CYS A 310 -30.72 26.68 -24.83
N GLY A 311 -31.39 27.08 -25.93
CA GLY A 311 -31.24 28.40 -26.54
C GLY A 311 -32.00 29.52 -25.80
N LYS A 312 -31.87 30.76 -26.31
CA LYS A 312 -32.55 31.95 -25.76
C LYS A 312 -34.07 31.83 -25.95
N GLN A 313 -34.80 31.61 -24.85
CA GLN A 313 -36.25 31.39 -24.84
C GLN A 313 -36.86 31.94 -23.55
N ALA A 314 -38.10 32.39 -23.61
CA ALA A 314 -38.80 32.89 -22.42
C ALA A 314 -38.88 31.83 -21.32
N ASN A 315 -38.58 32.24 -20.08
CA ASN A 315 -38.64 31.41 -18.88
C ASN A 315 -37.82 30.11 -18.94
N CYS A 316 -36.77 30.08 -19.76
CA CYS A 316 -35.88 28.93 -19.93
C CYS A 316 -34.50 29.26 -19.35
N ALA A 317 -33.92 28.33 -18.60
CA ALA A 317 -32.50 28.33 -18.28
C ALA A 317 -32.07 26.89 -18.02
N CYS A 318 -31.27 26.36 -18.93
CA CYS A 318 -30.83 24.98 -18.88
C CYS A 318 -29.46 24.76 -19.51
N ALA A 319 -28.91 23.58 -19.20
CA ALA A 319 -27.72 22.99 -19.80
C ALA A 319 -28.08 21.66 -20.48
N GLU A 320 -27.77 21.49 -21.77
CA GLU A 320 -28.12 20.30 -22.54
C GLU A 320 -27.00 19.24 -22.47
N PHE A 321 -27.34 17.99 -22.14
CA PHE A 321 -26.42 16.83 -22.00
C PHE A 321 -26.76 15.68 -22.96
N SER A 322 -27.41 15.99 -24.08
CA SER A 322 -27.92 15.01 -25.04
C SER A 322 -26.87 13.98 -25.50
N LYS A 323 -25.60 14.37 -25.65
CA LYS A 323 -24.48 13.50 -26.04
C LYS A 323 -24.19 12.37 -25.03
N PHE A 324 -24.54 12.57 -23.76
CA PHE A 324 -24.27 11.65 -22.66
C PHE A 324 -25.48 10.77 -22.29
N ALA A 325 -26.52 10.79 -23.12
CA ALA A 325 -27.76 10.06 -22.91
C ALA A 325 -28.00 9.00 -23.99
N LYS A 326 -28.51 7.83 -23.56
CA LYS A 326 -28.60 6.62 -24.40
C LYS A 326 -29.56 6.70 -25.59
N HIS A 327 -30.40 7.73 -25.67
CA HIS A 327 -31.48 7.83 -26.67
C HIS A 327 -31.08 8.59 -27.95
N LYS A 328 -29.89 9.20 -28.02
CA LYS A 328 -29.44 9.97 -29.21
C LYS A 328 -28.33 9.33 -30.04
N THR A 329 -27.55 8.39 -29.49
CA THR A 329 -26.35 7.86 -30.18
C THR A 329 -26.20 6.35 -29.99
N THR A 330 -25.64 5.68 -30.98
CA THR A 330 -25.20 4.27 -30.87
C THR A 330 -23.88 4.12 -30.09
N LYS A 331 -23.20 5.23 -29.79
CA LYS A 331 -21.95 5.32 -29.01
C LYS A 331 -22.10 6.38 -27.93
N VAL A 332 -22.76 6.00 -26.84
CA VAL A 332 -23.04 6.88 -25.69
C VAL A 332 -21.75 7.08 -24.91
N ALA A 333 -21.32 8.33 -24.73
CA ALA A 333 -20.28 8.63 -23.75
C ALA A 333 -20.83 8.27 -22.36
N THR A 334 -20.16 7.35 -21.67
CA THR A 334 -20.63 6.80 -20.39
C THR A 334 -20.58 7.81 -19.25
N ALA A 335 -19.74 8.84 -19.37
CA ALA A 335 -19.58 9.91 -18.40
C ALA A 335 -19.28 11.25 -19.10
N THR A 336 -19.63 12.33 -18.41
CA THR A 336 -19.21 13.71 -18.71
C THR A 336 -17.74 13.91 -18.31
N GLY A 337 -17.13 15.01 -18.76
CA GLY A 337 -15.77 15.38 -18.37
C GLY A 337 -15.65 15.66 -16.86
N TYR A 338 -16.61 16.35 -16.25
CA TYR A 338 -16.58 16.62 -14.81
C TYR A 338 -16.76 15.31 -14.00
N GLU A 339 -17.64 14.40 -14.41
CA GLU A 339 -17.81 13.08 -13.76
C GLU A 339 -16.50 12.27 -13.82
N THR A 340 -15.82 12.30 -14.96
CA THR A 340 -14.53 11.59 -15.14
C THR A 340 -13.45 12.14 -14.20
N ASN A 341 -13.35 13.47 -14.08
CA ASN A 341 -12.37 14.08 -13.19
C ASN A 341 -12.71 13.83 -11.70
N LEU A 342 -13.99 13.87 -11.32
CA LEU A 342 -14.39 13.57 -9.93
C LEU A 342 -14.15 12.09 -9.57
N GLU A 343 -14.35 11.16 -10.49
CA GLU A 343 -13.98 9.76 -10.26
C GLU A 343 -12.46 9.60 -10.10
N ALA A 344 -11.65 10.30 -10.90
CA ALA A 344 -10.20 10.30 -10.73
C ALA A 344 -9.77 10.88 -9.38
N ALA A 345 -10.44 11.92 -8.88
CA ALA A 345 -10.23 12.45 -7.54
C ALA A 345 -10.56 11.43 -6.44
N ALA A 346 -11.67 10.70 -6.58
CA ALA A 346 -12.08 9.67 -5.64
C ALA A 346 -11.08 8.50 -5.61
N GLN A 347 -10.58 8.05 -6.77
CA GLN A 347 -9.59 6.98 -6.88
C GLN A 347 -8.23 7.38 -6.28
N GLU A 348 -7.79 8.62 -6.53
CA GLU A 348 -6.55 9.14 -5.94
C GLU A 348 -6.66 9.18 -4.40
N LEU A 349 -7.81 9.62 -3.88
CA LEU A 349 -8.08 9.61 -2.45
C LEU A 349 -8.04 8.18 -1.86
N GLU A 350 -8.69 7.21 -2.49
CA GLU A 350 -8.66 5.81 -2.05
C GLU A 350 -7.25 5.23 -2.04
N LYS A 351 -6.47 5.51 -3.09
CA LYS A 351 -5.05 5.12 -3.19
C LYS A 351 -4.23 5.73 -2.07
N THR A 352 -4.40 7.02 -1.79
CA THR A 352 -3.70 7.72 -0.71
C THR A 352 -4.06 7.15 0.67
N LEU A 353 -5.34 6.89 0.93
CA LEU A 353 -5.78 6.30 2.20
C LEU A 353 -5.22 4.89 2.40
N ALA A 354 -5.25 4.05 1.35
CA ALA A 354 -4.66 2.72 1.39
C ALA A 354 -3.14 2.77 1.65
N ALA A 355 -2.42 3.66 0.99
CA ALA A 355 -0.99 3.88 1.23
C ALA A 355 -0.71 4.35 2.66
N GLY A 356 -1.56 5.22 3.22
CA GLY A 356 -1.48 5.65 4.61
C GLY A 356 -1.60 4.50 5.62
N GLU A 357 -2.53 3.57 5.39
CA GLU A 357 -2.68 2.37 6.23
C GLU A 357 -1.49 1.41 6.09
N GLN A 358 -0.95 1.24 4.88
CA GLN A 358 0.26 0.43 4.67
C GLN A 358 1.48 1.07 5.34
N GLN A 359 1.64 2.40 5.26
CA GLN A 359 2.71 3.12 5.93
C GLN A 359 2.67 2.89 7.45
N LYS A 360 1.49 2.93 8.07
CA LYS A 360 1.34 2.64 9.52
C LYS A 360 1.85 1.23 9.87
N ARG A 361 1.55 0.23 9.05
CA ARG A 361 2.01 -1.15 9.25
C ARG A 361 3.52 -1.26 9.13
N VAL A 362 4.10 -0.65 8.10
CA VAL A 362 5.56 -0.63 7.89
C VAL A 362 6.28 0.05 9.05
N ILE A 363 5.76 1.17 9.58
CA ILE A 363 6.36 1.86 10.73
C ILE A 363 6.35 0.97 11.99
N ALA A 364 5.24 0.28 12.25
CA ALA A 364 5.13 -0.63 13.39
C ALA A 364 6.08 -1.84 13.25
N GLU A 365 6.21 -2.38 12.04
CA GLU A 365 7.11 -3.48 11.75
C GLU A 365 8.58 -3.06 11.85
N MET A 366 8.93 -1.91 11.26
CA MET A 366 10.27 -1.31 11.37
C MET A 366 10.68 -1.09 12.83
N SER A 367 9.75 -0.60 13.66
CA SER A 367 9.97 -0.44 15.11
C SER A 367 10.20 -1.78 15.81
N THR A 368 9.50 -2.83 15.38
CA THR A 368 9.70 -4.20 15.90
C THR A 368 11.05 -4.76 15.48
N LEU A 369 11.48 -4.55 14.24
CA LEU A 369 12.80 -4.94 13.74
C LEU A 369 13.91 -4.24 14.51
N LYS A 370 13.76 -2.94 14.80
CA LYS A 370 14.69 -2.20 15.67
C LYS A 370 14.82 -2.85 17.04
N ARG A 371 13.72 -3.14 17.72
CA ARG A 371 13.76 -3.81 19.05
C ARG A 371 14.42 -5.19 18.98
N LYS A 372 14.16 -5.96 17.92
CA LYS A 372 14.81 -7.27 17.70
C LYS A 372 16.32 -7.08 17.51
N ALA A 373 16.75 -6.11 16.72
CA ALA A 373 18.16 -5.78 16.52
C ALA A 373 18.86 -5.41 17.83
N GLU A 374 18.26 -4.53 18.62
CA GLU A 374 18.76 -4.13 19.95
C GLU A 374 18.84 -5.32 20.92
N THR A 375 17.88 -6.25 20.84
CA THR A 375 17.86 -7.48 21.65
C THR A 375 19.01 -8.41 21.27
N VAL A 376 19.25 -8.63 19.98
CA VAL A 376 20.37 -9.45 19.50
C VAL A 376 21.70 -8.86 20.00
N PHE A 377 21.87 -7.55 19.86
CA PHE A 377 23.06 -6.84 20.33
C PHE A 377 23.24 -6.96 21.85
N SER A 378 22.17 -6.75 22.63
CA SER A 378 22.20 -6.81 24.09
C SER A 378 22.40 -8.22 24.64
N HIS A 379 21.84 -9.22 23.97
CA HIS A 379 22.06 -10.63 24.28
C HIS A 379 23.53 -10.98 24.09
N LEU A 380 24.11 -10.60 22.95
CA LEU A 380 25.54 -10.80 22.73
C LEU A 380 26.35 -10.05 23.78
N LEU A 381 26.04 -8.81 24.16
CA LEU A 381 26.76 -8.14 25.26
C LEU A 381 26.78 -8.95 26.56
N SER A 382 25.68 -9.63 26.87
CA SER A 382 25.48 -10.36 28.14
C SER A 382 26.02 -11.78 28.14
N THR A 383 26.37 -12.36 26.99
CA THR A 383 26.98 -13.70 26.95
C THR A 383 28.37 -13.67 27.58
N VAL A 384 28.56 -14.43 28.65
CA VAL A 384 29.90 -14.72 29.16
C VAL A 384 30.52 -15.74 28.20
N PRO A 385 31.76 -15.53 27.72
CA PRO A 385 32.44 -16.52 26.89
C PRO A 385 32.40 -17.86 27.64
N ALA A 386 31.92 -18.92 26.99
CA ALA A 386 32.12 -20.25 27.51
C ALA A 386 33.64 -20.44 27.63
N GLN A 387 34.16 -20.47 28.87
CA GLN A 387 35.55 -20.79 29.09
C GLN A 387 35.82 -22.08 28.34
N SER A 388 36.75 -22.00 27.39
CA SER A 388 37.37 -23.15 26.78
C SER A 388 37.81 -24.04 27.94
N ARG A 389 37.17 -25.21 28.07
CA ARG A 389 37.69 -26.30 28.87
C ARG A 389 39.02 -26.69 28.23
N THR A 390 40.09 -26.00 28.61
CA THR A 390 41.43 -26.33 28.18
C THR A 390 41.82 -27.66 28.80
N GLY A 391 41.89 -28.67 27.95
CA GLY A 391 42.92 -29.71 28.00
C GLY A 391 42.80 -30.77 29.09
N ALA A 392 41.93 -31.75 28.90
CA ALA A 392 42.35 -33.13 29.14
C ALA A 392 42.89 -33.67 27.81
N LYS A 393 44.21 -33.82 27.76
CA LYS A 393 44.99 -34.37 26.64
C LYS A 393 44.38 -35.71 26.20
N SER A 394 43.75 -35.75 25.03
CA SER A 394 43.41 -37.01 24.37
C SER A 394 44.20 -37.09 23.08
N THR A 395 45.27 -37.87 23.14
CA THR A 395 46.07 -38.26 21.99
C THR A 395 45.19 -39.09 21.05
N SER A 396 45.18 -38.70 19.77
CA SER A 396 44.62 -39.37 18.60
C SER A 396 44.66 -40.90 18.66
N THR A 397 43.59 -41.58 18.23
CA THR A 397 43.61 -42.46 17.04
C THR A 397 42.19 -42.71 16.50
N THR A 398 42.05 -42.45 15.21
CA THR A 398 41.08 -42.90 14.19
C THR A 398 40.21 -44.13 14.50
N GLY A 399 38.93 -44.11 14.11
CA GLY A 399 38.15 -45.34 13.85
C GLY A 399 36.63 -45.21 13.95
N THR A 400 35.96 -45.09 12.79
CA THR A 400 34.53 -45.30 12.54
C THR A 400 34.07 -46.75 12.80
N GLY A 401 32.87 -46.98 13.37
CA GLY A 401 32.11 -48.24 13.17
C GLY A 401 31.13 -48.70 14.26
N THR A 402 29.82 -48.58 13.97
CA THR A 402 28.71 -49.55 14.16
C THR A 402 28.37 -50.18 15.55
N PRO A 403 27.09 -50.14 16.01
CA PRO A 403 26.65 -50.81 17.24
C PRO A 403 26.30 -52.29 16.99
N ASN A 404 27.23 -53.21 17.25
CA ASN A 404 27.02 -54.62 17.67
C ASN A 404 28.27 -55.52 17.48
N GLN A 405 29.44 -55.12 17.98
CA GLN A 405 30.59 -56.03 18.02
C GLN A 405 31.37 -55.87 19.33
N GLY A 406 31.23 -56.84 20.24
CA GLY A 406 32.05 -56.86 21.45
C GLY A 406 31.69 -57.89 22.53
N CYS A 407 30.46 -58.44 22.55
CA CYS A 407 30.01 -59.33 23.63
C CYS A 407 30.95 -60.53 23.86
N ASP A 408 31.44 -61.15 22.77
CA ASP A 408 32.28 -62.36 22.84
C ASP A 408 33.69 -62.13 23.41
N LYS A 409 34.10 -60.86 23.59
CA LYS A 409 35.39 -60.47 24.18
C LYS A 409 35.33 -60.33 25.71
N HIS A 410 34.15 -60.49 26.32
CA HIS A 410 33.94 -60.31 27.76
C HIS A 410 33.69 -61.66 28.47
N THR A 411 34.72 -62.16 29.17
CA THR A 411 34.67 -63.38 29.98
C THR A 411 34.75 -63.05 31.48
N ASN A 412 34.15 -63.90 32.33
CA ASN A 412 34.09 -63.74 33.79
C ASN A 412 33.40 -62.47 34.29
N LYS A 413 32.30 -62.07 33.64
CA LYS A 413 31.44 -60.97 34.10
C LYS A 413 30.16 -61.50 34.73
N THR A 414 29.61 -60.75 35.67
CA THR A 414 28.32 -61.03 36.32
C THR A 414 27.15 -60.70 35.41
N VAL A 415 25.94 -61.18 35.77
CA VAL A 415 24.71 -60.97 34.98
C VAL A 415 24.44 -59.47 34.77
N GLU A 416 24.73 -58.67 35.79
CA GLU A 416 24.52 -57.24 35.87
C GLU A 416 25.49 -56.49 34.96
N GLU A 417 26.75 -56.93 34.89
CA GLU A 417 27.76 -56.32 34.02
C GLU A 417 27.56 -56.65 32.54
N CYS A 418 27.00 -57.82 32.20
CA CYS A 418 26.63 -58.14 30.81
C CYS A 418 25.43 -57.30 30.35
N LYS A 419 24.46 -57.03 31.24
CA LYS A 419 23.29 -56.18 30.94
C LYS A 419 23.69 -54.74 30.59
N THR A 420 24.69 -54.17 31.26
CA THR A 420 25.18 -52.81 30.98
C THR A 420 25.83 -52.71 29.59
N LEU A 421 26.27 -53.83 29.03
CA LEU A 421 26.87 -53.95 27.69
C LEU A 421 25.86 -54.36 26.61
N ASP A 422 24.58 -54.48 26.97
CA ASP A 422 23.47 -54.97 26.11
C ASP A 422 23.69 -56.40 25.54
N CYS A 423 24.35 -57.27 26.33
CA CYS A 423 24.62 -58.67 26.02
C CYS A 423 23.89 -59.61 27.02
N ASP A 424 23.59 -60.86 26.62
CA ASP A 424 23.03 -61.90 27.49
C ASP A 424 24.14 -62.68 28.23
N HIS A 425 23.94 -62.99 29.52
CA HIS A 425 24.92 -63.73 30.33
C HIS A 425 24.67 -65.25 30.28
N ASP A 426 25.65 -66.02 29.80
CA ASP A 426 25.64 -67.49 29.80
C ASP A 426 26.12 -68.03 31.16
N SER A 427 25.17 -68.50 31.99
CA SER A 427 25.44 -68.99 33.35
C SER A 427 26.26 -70.28 33.43
N LYS A 428 26.38 -71.05 32.35
CA LYS A 428 27.19 -72.28 32.30
C LYS A 428 28.66 -72.00 32.00
N THR A 429 28.96 -70.94 31.25
CA THR A 429 30.33 -70.61 30.83
C THR A 429 30.88 -69.30 31.40
N LYS A 430 30.06 -68.53 32.15
CA LYS A 430 30.39 -67.21 32.72
C LYS A 430 30.88 -66.20 31.66
N LYS A 431 30.21 -66.15 30.51
CA LYS A 431 30.54 -65.23 29.39
C LYS A 431 29.30 -64.47 28.92
N CYS A 432 29.49 -63.26 28.38
CA CYS A 432 28.41 -62.51 27.74
C CYS A 432 28.28 -62.90 26.25
N LYS A 433 27.07 -62.99 25.69
CA LYS A 433 26.75 -63.30 24.29
C LYS A 433 25.82 -62.24 23.69
N ALA A 434 25.88 -62.04 22.38
CA ALA A 434 24.96 -61.11 21.70
C ALA A 434 23.51 -61.62 21.73
N LYS A 435 22.55 -60.71 21.90
CA LYS A 435 21.11 -61.02 21.93
C LYS A 435 20.63 -61.45 20.54
N ALA A 436 19.87 -62.54 20.47
CA ALA A 436 19.22 -62.99 19.24
C ALA A 436 17.89 -62.24 19.03
N GLY A 437 17.74 -61.56 17.89
CA GLY A 437 16.50 -60.85 17.55
C GLY A 437 15.38 -61.79 17.12
N THR A 438 14.13 -61.46 17.47
CA THR A 438 12.94 -62.08 16.85
C THR A 438 11.80 -61.05 16.80
N GLU A 439 11.18 -60.93 15.63
CA GLU A 439 10.04 -60.06 15.29
C GLU A 439 8.67 -60.63 15.74
N SER A 440 7.69 -59.72 15.90
CA SER A 440 6.21 -59.87 16.00
C SER A 440 5.63 -60.57 17.26
N THR A 441 4.48 -60.19 17.86
CA THR A 441 3.24 -59.56 17.35
C THR A 441 2.37 -59.00 18.50
N GLU A 442 1.57 -57.96 18.18
CA GLU A 442 0.23 -57.54 18.68
C GLU A 442 -0.32 -57.78 20.12
N GLY A 443 -0.91 -56.72 20.71
CA GLY A 443 -1.78 -56.80 21.89
C GLY A 443 -2.29 -55.46 22.48
N LYS A 444 -3.33 -54.91 21.86
CA LYS A 444 -4.29 -53.81 22.18
C LYS A 444 -4.50 -53.33 23.65
N GLY A 445 -4.68 -52.00 23.83
CA GLY A 445 -5.34 -51.32 24.98
C GLY A 445 -5.42 -49.78 24.81
N GLU A 446 -6.60 -49.18 25.01
CA GLU A 446 -7.08 -47.85 24.54
C GLU A 446 -6.56 -46.56 25.26
N THR A 447 -6.29 -45.52 24.43
CA THR A 447 -6.66 -44.06 24.36
C THR A 447 -7.24 -43.28 25.58
N PRO A 448 -7.21 -41.91 25.63
CA PRO A 448 -7.00 -40.94 24.53
C PRO A 448 -6.14 -39.67 24.78
N ASN A 449 -5.57 -39.10 23.70
CA ASN A 449 -5.99 -37.84 23.03
C ASN A 449 -4.79 -37.15 22.31
N ALA A 450 -4.86 -36.99 20.98
CA ALA A 450 -3.83 -36.30 20.18
C ALA A 450 -4.48 -35.61 18.96
N GLU A 451 -4.28 -34.30 18.84
CA GLU A 451 -4.59 -33.53 17.63
C GLU A 451 -3.29 -33.26 16.84
N GLY A 452 -3.26 -33.72 15.59
CA GLY A 452 -2.32 -33.28 14.57
C GLY A 452 -1.52 -34.39 13.88
N LYS A 453 -1.81 -34.58 12.58
CA LYS A 453 -1.12 -35.40 11.52
C LYS A 453 -1.72 -36.82 11.30
N LYS A 454 -1.87 -37.38 10.09
CA LYS A 454 -1.07 -37.34 8.84
C LYS A 454 -1.86 -38.00 7.68
N CYS A 455 -1.60 -37.61 6.42
CA CYS A 455 -2.03 -38.40 5.24
C CYS A 455 -1.18 -39.63 4.90
N SER A 456 -0.12 -39.91 5.67
CA SER A 456 0.76 -41.06 5.45
C SER A 456 0.11 -42.43 5.70
N ASP A 457 -1.10 -42.48 6.29
CA ASP A 457 -1.72 -43.74 6.71
C ASP A 457 -2.65 -44.33 5.64
N LYS A 458 -2.82 -43.64 4.50
CA LYS A 458 -3.71 -44.03 3.40
C LYS A 458 -2.92 -44.79 2.33
N LYS A 459 -3.08 -46.12 2.25
CA LYS A 459 -2.23 -47.03 1.45
C LYS A 459 -2.76 -47.38 0.04
N ASN A 460 -3.87 -46.79 -0.40
CA ASN A 460 -4.41 -47.02 -1.75
C ASN A 460 -5.08 -45.76 -2.32
N GLU A 461 -5.10 -45.68 -3.65
CA GLU A 461 -5.56 -44.50 -4.41
C GLU A 461 -7.03 -44.15 -4.13
N ALA A 462 -7.89 -45.15 -3.89
CA ALA A 462 -9.31 -44.92 -3.60
C ALA A 462 -9.56 -44.16 -2.30
N VAL A 463 -8.65 -44.26 -1.32
CA VAL A 463 -8.81 -43.68 0.03
C VAL A 463 -8.03 -42.38 0.17
N CYS A 464 -7.09 -42.09 -0.74
CA CYS A 464 -6.33 -40.84 -0.81
C CYS A 464 -7.19 -39.66 -1.33
N LYS A 465 -8.12 -39.19 -0.49
CA LYS A 465 -8.95 -37.98 -0.68
C LYS A 465 -8.92 -37.12 0.59
N ASP A 466 -9.48 -35.91 0.51
CA ASP A 466 -9.47 -34.85 1.55
C ASP A 466 -8.09 -34.23 1.81
N GLY A 467 -7.67 -33.32 0.92
CA GLY A 467 -6.46 -32.51 1.11
C GLY A 467 -5.13 -33.23 0.82
N CYS A 468 -5.18 -34.43 0.23
CA CYS A 468 -4.00 -35.26 -0.08
C CYS A 468 -4.06 -35.82 -1.50
N LYS A 469 -2.88 -35.92 -2.15
CA LYS A 469 -2.68 -36.32 -3.55
C LYS A 469 -1.84 -37.59 -3.63
N TRP A 470 -2.31 -38.53 -4.44
CA TRP A 470 -1.62 -39.77 -4.74
C TRP A 470 -0.48 -39.53 -5.74
N GLU A 471 0.75 -39.86 -5.36
CA GLU A 471 1.92 -39.74 -6.24
C GLU A 471 2.74 -41.04 -6.24
N GLY A 472 2.77 -41.73 -7.38
CA GLY A 472 3.44 -43.02 -7.52
C GLY A 472 2.71 -44.15 -6.78
N ARG A 473 3.23 -44.56 -5.62
CA ARG A 473 2.66 -45.62 -4.75
C ARG A 473 2.27 -45.13 -3.35
N GLU A 474 2.31 -43.82 -3.10
CA GLU A 474 2.07 -43.25 -1.76
C GLU A 474 1.21 -41.97 -1.82
N CYS A 475 0.42 -41.73 -0.76
CA CYS A 475 -0.45 -40.56 -0.60
C CYS A 475 0.28 -39.43 0.16
N LYS A 476 0.32 -38.21 -0.39
CA LYS A 476 1.00 -37.04 0.20
C LYS A 476 0.05 -35.87 0.43
N ASP A 477 0.30 -35.03 1.45
CA ASP A 477 -0.51 -33.84 1.72
C ASP A 477 -0.44 -32.83 0.56
N SER A 478 -1.58 -32.49 -0.04
CA SER A 478 -1.70 -31.52 -1.13
C SER A 478 -2.24 -30.20 -0.60
N SER A 479 -1.32 -29.38 -0.09
CA SER A 479 -1.53 -27.96 0.14
C SER A 479 -0.47 -27.21 -0.64
N PHE A 480 -0.83 -26.64 -1.80
CA PHE A 480 -0.24 -25.49 -2.52
C PHE A 480 -0.32 -25.64 -4.06
N ILE A 481 -1.38 -25.11 -4.68
CA ILE A 481 -1.39 -24.47 -6.01
C ILE A 481 -2.51 -23.39 -5.91
N VAL A 482 -2.34 -22.08 -6.17
CA VAL A 482 -2.27 -21.37 -7.47
C VAL A 482 -1.96 -19.89 -7.12
N SER A 483 -0.86 -19.29 -7.58
CA SER A 483 -0.88 -18.46 -8.80
C SER A 483 0.41 -18.64 -9.62
N LYS A 484 0.22 -19.18 -10.83
CA LYS A 484 1.26 -19.37 -11.84
C LYS A 484 1.38 -18.12 -12.72
N LYS A 485 2.63 -17.85 -13.14
CA LYS A 485 3.11 -16.90 -14.17
C LYS A 485 3.34 -15.44 -13.74
N SER A 486 4.54 -15.19 -13.20
CA SER A 486 5.55 -14.29 -13.79
C SER A 486 6.74 -14.15 -12.83
N ALA A 487 7.71 -15.08 -12.86
CA ALA A 487 9.04 -14.90 -12.27
C ALA A 487 9.96 -16.05 -12.71
N LEU A 488 10.25 -16.13 -14.01
CA LEU A 488 11.37 -16.92 -14.54
C LEU A 488 12.38 -15.93 -15.11
N SER A 489 13.17 -15.35 -14.23
CA SER A 489 14.54 -14.88 -14.46
C SER A 489 15.09 -14.41 -13.11
N MET A 490 16.40 -14.60 -12.88
CA MET A 490 17.18 -14.06 -11.75
C MET A 490 17.15 -14.88 -10.44
N VAL A 491 17.52 -16.16 -10.50
CA VAL A 491 18.15 -16.86 -9.36
C VAL A 491 19.47 -17.45 -9.86
N ALA A 492 20.45 -16.58 -10.07
CA ALA A 492 21.81 -16.98 -10.40
C ALA A 492 22.79 -15.91 -9.90
N GLU A 493 22.78 -15.60 -8.60
CA GLU A 493 23.80 -14.72 -8.00
C GLU A 493 24.10 -14.96 -6.51
N PHE A 494 23.64 -16.07 -5.90
CA PHE A 494 23.80 -16.30 -4.45
C PHE A 494 24.75 -17.44 -4.04
N LEU A 495 25.83 -17.67 -4.80
CA LEU A 495 26.90 -18.62 -4.41
C LEU A 495 28.33 -18.04 -4.51
N SER A 496 28.53 -16.73 -4.28
CA SER A 496 29.87 -16.12 -4.32
C SER A 496 30.39 -15.54 -3.00
N LEU A 497 29.82 -15.89 -1.84
CA LEU A 497 30.30 -15.37 -0.55
C LEU A 497 30.91 -16.42 0.41
N VAL A 498 31.27 -17.62 -0.09
CA VAL A 498 32.01 -18.62 0.71
C VAL A 498 33.14 -19.27 -0.09
N VAL A 499 33.97 -18.52 -0.81
CA VAL A 499 35.34 -18.96 -1.18
C VAL A 499 36.26 -17.75 -1.34
N PHE A 500 36.86 -17.28 -0.24
CA PHE A 500 38.17 -16.60 -0.30
C PHE A 500 39.04 -17.09 0.86
N GLN A 501 39.26 -18.41 0.88
CA GLN A 501 40.45 -19.01 1.46
C GLN A 501 40.92 -20.08 0.47
N HIS A 502 41.76 -19.68 -0.48
CA HIS A 502 42.91 -20.43 -1.02
C HIS A 502 43.41 -19.76 -2.31
N SER A 503 44.29 -18.77 -2.15
CA SER A 503 45.25 -18.41 -3.20
C SER A 503 46.57 -18.04 -2.52
N LYS A 504 47.28 -19.09 -2.05
CA LYS A 504 48.73 -19.02 -1.92
C LYS A 504 49.31 -18.96 -3.33
N GLY A 505 50.08 -17.91 -3.60
CA GLY A 505 50.99 -17.83 -4.74
C GLY A 505 50.54 -16.87 -5.82
N PHE A 506 51.03 -15.63 -5.77
CA PHE A 506 51.74 -14.95 -6.87
C PHE A 506 52.07 -13.52 -6.41
N PHE A 507 53.15 -13.40 -5.65
CA PHE A 507 53.94 -12.17 -5.58
C PHE A 507 55.39 -12.60 -5.76
N SER A 508 55.91 -12.42 -6.98
CA SER A 508 57.33 -12.35 -7.23
C SER A 508 57.60 -11.00 -7.87
N ILE A 509 58.28 -10.18 -7.07
CA ILE A 509 59.07 -8.98 -7.37
C ILE A 509 59.43 -8.79 -8.84
N SER A 510 59.08 -7.63 -9.41
CA SER A 510 59.99 -6.60 -9.95
C SER A 510 59.21 -5.35 -10.32
#